data_AF-A0AAU5WJT2-F1
#
_entry.id   AF-A0AAU5WJT2-F1
#
_cell.length_a   1.000
_cell.length_b   1.000
_cell.length_c   1.000
_cell.angle_alpha   90.00
_cell.angle_beta   90.00
_cell.angle_gamma   90.00
#
_symmetry.space_group_name_H-M   'P 1'
#
loop_
_entity.id
_entity.type
_entity.pdbx_description
1 polymer ?
#
loop_
_entity_poly.entity_id
_entity_poly.type
_entity_poly.pdbx_seq_one_letter_code
_entity_poly.pdbx_strand_id
1 'polypeptide(L)' 'MIRTIPLEDMPGDQAKVVAAMIDVAEAADPPRRLLLGSDAYALVHAAMVERLAAVEAQKDVAYSTDVG' A
#
# COMPACT_ATOMS: atom_id res chain seq x y z
N MET A 1 -9.04 0.91 -28.77
CA MET A 1 -8.09 -0.20 -28.97
C MET A 1 -7.46 -0.50 -27.63
N ILE A 2 -7.71 -1.68 -27.05
CA ILE A 2 -6.96 -2.14 -25.87
C ILE A 2 -5.57 -2.53 -26.37
N ARG A 3 -4.52 -1.91 -25.85
CA ARG A 3 -3.13 -2.33 -26.13
C ARG A 3 -2.80 -3.48 -25.18
N THR A 4 -2.65 -4.68 -25.74
CA THR A 4 -2.08 -5.82 -25.03
C THR A 4 -0.57 -5.64 -24.92
N ILE A 5 -0.02 -5.80 -23.72
CA ILE A 5 1.42 -5.85 -23.47
C ILE A 5 1.83 -7.33 -23.51
N PRO A 6 2.88 -7.72 -24.24
CA PRO A 6 3.44 -9.07 -24.18
C PRO A 6 3.82 -9.46 -22.74
N LEU A 7 3.73 -10.75 -22.39
CA LEU A 7 3.95 -11.19 -21.00
C LEU A 7 5.39 -10.92 -20.54
N GLU A 8 6.34 -11.07 -21.44
CA GLU A 8 7.77 -10.80 -21.24
C GLU A 8 8.09 -9.33 -20.98
N ASP A 9 7.22 -8.43 -21.46
CA ASP A 9 7.35 -6.98 -21.29
C ASP A 9 6.55 -6.48 -20.08
N MET A 10 5.81 -7.36 -19.39
CA MET A 10 5.09 -6.96 -18.18
C MET A 10 6.07 -6.80 -17.02
N PRO A 11 5.96 -5.71 -16.23
CA PRO A 11 6.88 -5.42 -15.13
C PRO A 11 6.72 -6.37 -13.92
N GLY A 12 5.64 -7.16 -13.88
CA GLY A 12 5.34 -8.08 -12.80
C GLY A 12 5.04 -9.49 -13.30
N ASP A 13 5.46 -10.49 -12.53
CA ASP A 13 5.14 -11.89 -12.72
C ASP A 13 3.67 -12.14 -12.32
N GLN A 14 2.84 -12.45 -13.30
CA GLN A 14 1.40 -12.58 -13.14
C GLN A 14 1.03 -13.79 -12.26
N ALA A 15 1.82 -14.87 -12.32
CA ALA A 15 1.57 -16.06 -11.50
C ALA A 15 1.83 -15.75 -10.02
N LYS A 16 2.90 -15.03 -9.70
CA LYS A 16 3.20 -14.60 -8.33
C LYS A 16 2.15 -13.61 -7.79
N VAL A 17 1.69 -12.70 -8.64
CA VAL A 17 0.63 -11.74 -8.28
C VAL A 17 -0.65 -12.48 -7.87
N VAL A 18 -1.11 -13.41 -8.71
CA VAL A 18 -2.34 -14.17 -8.43
C VAL A 18 -2.18 -15.06 -7.20
N ALA A 19 -1.03 -15.73 -7.04
CA ALA A 19 -0.76 -16.53 -5.85
C ALA A 19 -0.86 -15.70 -4.57
N ALA A 20 -0.23 -14.52 -4.52
CA ALA A 20 -0.30 -13.62 -3.36
C ALA A 20 -1.74 -13.14 -3.07
N MET A 21 -2.55 -12.91 -4.11
CA MET A 21 -3.96 -12.55 -3.94
C MET A 21 -4.78 -13.69 -3.32
N ILE A 22 -4.56 -14.92 -3.77
CA ILE A 22 -5.24 -16.12 -3.22
C ILE A 22 -4.82 -16.34 -1.77
N ASP A 23 -3.52 -16.33 -1.49
CA ASP A 23 -2.98 -16.51 -0.13
C ASP A 23 -3.58 -15.49 0.85
N VAL A 24 -3.71 -14.23 0.43
CA VAL A 24 -4.34 -13.18 1.25
C VAL A 24 -5.84 -13.40 1.38
N ALA A 25 -6.55 -13.82 0.33
CA ALA A 25 -7.98 -14.08 0.39
C ALA A 25 -8.33 -15.26 1.34
N GLU A 26 -7.42 -16.21 1.47
CA GLU A 26 -7.57 -17.39 2.35
C GLU A 26 -7.04 -17.17 3.78
N ALA A 27 -6.37 -16.04 4.05
CA ALA A 27 -5.84 -15.73 5.36
C ALA A 27 -6.95 -15.54 6.41
N ALA A 28 -6.74 -16.05 7.63
CA ALA A 28 -7.70 -15.91 8.72
C ALA A 28 -7.94 -14.45 9.15
N ASP A 29 -6.94 -13.59 8.99
CA ASP A 29 -7.03 -12.14 9.21
C ASP A 29 -6.31 -11.40 8.06
N PRO A 30 -7.02 -11.15 6.94
CA PRO A 30 -6.40 -10.57 5.76
C PRO A 30 -6.10 -9.07 5.94
N PRO A 31 -4.97 -8.56 5.43
CA PRO A 31 -4.71 -7.13 5.46
C PRO A 31 -5.80 -6.36 4.68
N ARG A 32 -6.17 -5.18 5.18
CA ARG A 32 -7.12 -4.28 4.48
C ARG A 32 -6.64 -3.83 3.10
N ARG A 33 -5.32 -3.85 2.87
CA ARG A 33 -4.67 -3.46 1.61
C ARG A 33 -3.51 -4.39 1.34
N LEU A 34 -3.52 -5.01 0.16
CA LEU A 34 -2.41 -5.79 -0.38
C LEU A 34 -1.71 -4.96 -1.46
N LEU A 35 -0.41 -4.70 -1.29
CA LEU A 35 0.42 -4.06 -2.31
C LEU A 35 1.15 -5.13 -3.11
N LEU A 36 1.04 -5.07 -4.42
CA LEU A 36 1.59 -6.05 -5.36
C LEU A 36 2.62 -5.36 -6.24
N GLY A 37 3.89 -5.67 -6.00
CA GLY A 37 5.02 -4.99 -6.65
C GLY A 37 5.74 -4.02 -5.72
N SER A 38 7.05 -3.90 -5.91
CA SER A 38 7.92 -3.03 -5.10
C SER A 38 7.68 -1.55 -5.35
N ASP A 39 7.27 -1.17 -6.57
CA ASP A 39 6.87 0.18 -6.94
C ASP A 39 5.60 0.61 -6.22
N ALA A 40 4.58 -0.25 -6.19
CA ALA A 40 3.35 -0.02 -5.43
C ALA A 40 3.66 0.18 -3.94
N TYR A 41 4.55 -0.64 -3.37
CA TYR A 41 5.03 -0.46 -2.00
C TYR A 41 5.72 0.90 -1.81
N ALA A 42 6.71 1.23 -2.64
CA ALA A 42 7.49 2.46 -2.51
C ALA A 42 6.60 3.72 -2.58
N LEU A 43 5.66 3.76 -3.53
CA LEU A 43 4.74 4.89 -3.72
C LEU A 43 3.79 5.06 -2.54
N VAL A 44 3.16 3.98 -2.08
CA VAL A 44 2.22 4.03 -0.95
C VAL A 44 2.95 4.36 0.34
N HIS A 45 4.12 3.77 0.56
CA HIS A 45 4.96 4.03 1.73
C HIS A 45 5.37 5.50 1.80
N ALA A 46 5.90 6.08 0.70
CA ALA A 46 6.27 7.48 0.65
C ALA A 46 5.09 8.41 1.00
N ALA A 47 3.92 8.18 0.41
CA ALA A 47 2.73 8.96 0.70
C ALA A 47 2.23 8.80 2.14
N MET A 48 2.36 7.61 2.74
CA MET A 48 2.01 7.39 4.14
C MET A 48 2.95 8.10 5.09
N VAL A 49 4.27 8.05 4.83
CA VAL A 49 5.28 8.75 5.64
C VAL A 49 5.05 10.26 5.60
N GLU A 50 4.81 10.83 4.42
CA GLU A 50 4.50 12.25 4.28
C GLU A 50 3.26 12.67 5.08
N ARG A 51 2.18 11.89 4.96
CA ARG A 51 0.93 12.15 5.71
C ARG A 51 1.14 12.02 7.22
N LEU A 52 1.90 11.03 7.67
CA LEU A 52 2.22 10.86 9.07
C LEU A 52 2.99 12.06 9.60
N ALA A 53 4.03 12.50 8.89
CA ALA A 53 4.82 13.68 9.27
C ALA A 53 3.94 14.94 9.39
N ALA A 54 2.98 15.13 8.47
CA ALA A 54 2.05 16.26 8.52
C ALA A 54 1.11 16.22 9.73
N VAL A 55 0.72 15.03 10.20
CA VAL A 55 -0.07 14.85 11.43
C VAL A 55 0.80 15.05 12.67
N GLU A 56 2.01 14.49 12.69
CA GLU A 56 2.93 14.62 13.82
C GLU A 56 3.36 16.08 14.06
N ALA A 57 3.47 16.89 13.02
CA ALA A 57 3.72 18.33 13.14
C ALA A 57 2.62 19.09 13.93
N GLN A 58 1.44 18.49 14.12
CA GLN A 58 0.32 19.07 14.84
C GLN A 58 0.18 18.49 16.26
N LYS A 59 1.14 17.68 16.73
CA LYS A 59 1.06 16.96 18.00
C LYS A 59 0.76 17.85 19.19
N ASP A 60 1.49 18.95 19.33
CA ASP A 60 1.34 19.85 20.50
C ASP A 60 -0.04 20.52 20.51
N VAL A 61 -0.56 20.89 19.33
CA VAL A 61 -1.92 21.43 19.19
C VAL A 61 -2.94 20.38 19.61
N ALA A 62 -2.83 19.15 19.12
CA ALA A 62 -3.72 18.06 19.53
C ALA A 62 -3.71 17.88 21.06
N TYR A 63 -2.53 17.83 21.67
CA TYR A 63 -2.39 17.62 23.13
C TYR A 63 -2.92 18.79 23.96
N SER A 64 -2.86 20.01 23.43
CA SER A 64 -3.42 21.18 24.11
C SER A 64 -4.94 21.16 24.25
N THR A 65 -5.63 20.24 23.56
CA THR A 65 -7.10 20.10 23.62
C THR A 65 -7.58 19.07 24.65
N ASP A 66 -6.67 18.39 25.34
CA ASP A 66 -7.05 17.47 26.40
C ASP A 66 -7.67 18.23 27.58
N VAL A 67 -8.70 17.63 28.20
CA VAL A 67 -9.23 18.12 29.47
C VAL A 67 -8.24 17.71 30.56
N GLY A 68 -7.36 18.64 30.94
CA GLY A 68 -6.43 18.46 32.05
C GLY A 68 -7.13 18.21 33.39
#